data_AF-A0A822Y3Q6-F1
#
_entry.id   AF-A0A822Y3Q6-F1
#
_cell.length_a   1.000
_cell.length_b   1.000
_cell.length_c   1.000
_cell.angle_alpha   90.00
_cell.angle_beta   90.00
_cell.angle_gamma   90.00
#
_symmetry.space_group_name_H-M   'P 1'
#
loop_
_entity.id
_entity.type
_entity.pdbx_description
1 polymer ?
#
loop_
_entity_poly.entity_id
_entity_poly.type
_entity_poly.pdbx_seq_one_letter_code
_entity_poly.pdbx_strand_id
1 'polypeptide(L)'
;MHLYNAWLPPPVAEETKREKESFAYVVRSVKESWRPDDPESVYSTLKWISVIDIFVKAKSEVSLEDVTTLVELGLELFLASQNKLYAQVRWGNILVRLLNKHGKKLSFKVQWRPFYDTLMHTHFTRNTGPEGWRLRQRHFETVTSLVRSCRKFFPAGFASEIWSEFR
;
A
#
# COMPACT_ATOMS: atom_id res chain seq x y z
N MET A 1 5.83 -3.08 22.10
CA MET A 1 6.82 -2.01 22.31
C MET A 1 8.17 -2.31 21.65
N HIS A 2 8.72 -1.38 20.85
CA HIS A 2 10.06 -1.55 20.24
C HIS A 2 11.18 -1.39 21.29
N LEU A 3 12.29 -2.12 21.14
CA LEU A 3 13.37 -2.17 22.14
C LEU A 3 13.89 -0.78 22.56
N TYR A 4 14.08 0.12 21.60
CA TYR A 4 14.59 1.47 21.89
C TYR A 4 13.56 2.40 22.53
N ASN A 5 12.27 2.08 22.47
CA ASN A 5 11.24 2.90 23.12
C ASN A 5 11.31 2.76 24.65
N ALA A 6 11.91 1.68 25.16
CA ALA A 6 12.19 1.52 26.58
C ALA A 6 13.25 2.50 27.11
N TRP A 7 14.03 3.13 26.22
CA TRP A 7 15.08 4.09 26.58
C TRP A 7 14.64 5.55 26.45
N LEU A 8 13.37 5.78 26.11
CA LEU A 8 12.83 7.13 26.02
C LEU A 8 12.67 7.73 27.42
N PRO A 9 12.87 9.04 27.59
CA PRO A 9 12.51 9.73 28.81
C PRO A 9 11.04 9.45 29.16
N PRO A 10 10.68 9.26 30.45
CA PRO A 10 9.32 8.92 30.86
C PRO A 10 8.19 9.75 30.21
N PRO A 11 8.28 11.09 30.10
CA PRO A 11 7.20 11.86 29.45
C PRO A 11 7.03 11.51 27.97
N VAL A 12 8.13 11.21 27.26
CA VAL A 12 8.09 10.84 25.84
C VAL A 12 7.55 9.43 25.68
N ALA A 13 7.94 8.50 26.56
CA ALA A 13 7.43 7.13 26.57
C ALA A 13 5.90 7.10 26.77
N GLU A 14 5.36 7.93 27.66
CA GLU A 14 3.91 8.03 27.86
C GLU A 14 3.18 8.54 26.61
N GLU A 15 3.73 9.55 25.93
CA GLU A 15 3.15 10.04 24.67
C GLU A 15 3.14 8.97 23.56
N THR A 16 4.10 8.04 23.55
CA THR A 16 4.09 6.95 22.56
C THR A 16 2.86 6.04 22.66
N LYS A 17 2.17 6.00 23.81
CA LYS A 17 0.93 5.22 23.96
C LYS A 17 -0.21 5.76 23.09
N ARG A 18 -0.18 7.06 22.78
CA ARG A 18 -1.14 7.73 21.88
C ARG A 18 -0.87 7.47 20.41
N GLU A 19 0.25 6.84 20.04
CA GLU A 19 0.57 6.53 18.64
C GLU A 19 -0.48 5.62 18.00
N LYS A 20 -1.07 4.71 18.78
CA LYS A 20 -2.14 3.82 18.29
C LYS A 20 -3.37 4.63 17.85
N GLU A 21 -3.82 5.55 18.69
CA GLU A 21 -4.96 6.44 18.41
C GLU A 21 -4.66 7.40 17.26
N SER A 22 -3.43 7.93 17.23
CA SER A 22 -2.95 8.80 16.16
C SER A 22 -2.91 8.07 14.81
N PHE A 23 -2.49 6.80 14.79
CA PHE A 23 -2.51 5.99 13.59
C PHE A 23 -3.94 5.71 13.12
N ALA A 24 -4.85 5.35 14.02
CA ALA A 24 -6.27 5.17 13.69
C ALA A 24 -6.89 6.46 13.11
N TYR A 25 -6.53 7.63 13.65
CA TYR A 25 -6.92 8.91 13.09
C TYR A 25 -6.41 9.11 11.66
N VAL A 26 -5.15 8.74 11.38
CA VAL A 26 -4.59 8.79 10.02
C VAL A 26 -5.34 7.87 9.07
N VAL A 27 -5.65 6.64 9.47
CA VAL A 27 -6.41 5.69 8.63
C VAL A 27 -7.78 6.25 8.27
N ARG A 28 -8.52 6.78 9.24
CA ARG A 28 -9.79 7.46 9.00
C ARG A 28 -9.62 8.67 8.07
N SER A 29 -8.57 9.47 8.26
CA SER A 29 -8.32 10.65 7.43
C SER A 29 -7.99 10.29 5.98
N VAL A 30 -7.30 9.17 5.74
CA VAL A 30 -7.09 8.64 4.37
C VAL A 30 -8.43 8.26 3.75
N LYS A 31 -9.27 7.53 4.50
CA LYS A 31 -10.60 7.11 4.05
C LYS A 31 -11.50 8.29 3.69
N GLU A 32 -11.54 9.32 4.53
CA GLU A 32 -12.32 10.54 4.28
C GLU A 32 -11.77 11.37 3.10
N SER A 33 -10.48 11.24 2.80
CA SER A 33 -9.86 11.92 1.65
C SER A 33 -10.14 11.21 0.32
N TRP A 34 -10.52 9.93 0.36
CA TRP A 34 -10.81 9.13 -0.83
C TRP A 34 -12.29 9.21 -1.19
N ARG A 35 -12.59 9.53 -2.45
CA ARG A 35 -13.95 9.57 -2.99
C ARG A 35 -14.00 8.69 -4.23
N PRO A 36 -14.61 7.49 -4.17
CA PRO A 36 -14.67 6.57 -5.31
C PRO A 36 -15.29 7.19 -6.57
N ASP A 37 -16.23 8.11 -6.40
CA ASP A 37 -16.91 8.81 -7.50
C ASP A 37 -16.05 9.91 -8.16
N ASP A 38 -14.96 10.31 -7.52
CA ASP A 38 -14.02 11.31 -8.02
C ASP A 38 -12.63 10.68 -8.19
N PRO A 39 -12.27 10.27 -9.43
CA PRO A 39 -10.97 9.68 -9.70
C PRO A 39 -9.78 10.56 -9.28
N GLU A 40 -9.93 11.89 -9.24
CA GLU A 40 -8.85 12.82 -8.87
C GLU A 40 -8.61 12.87 -7.35
N SER A 41 -9.58 12.42 -6.55
CA SER A 41 -9.48 12.42 -5.09
C SER A 41 -8.31 11.59 -4.55
N VAL A 42 -7.74 10.66 -5.35
CA VAL A 42 -6.51 9.94 -4.99
C VAL A 42 -5.37 10.90 -4.66
N TYR A 43 -5.25 12.05 -5.34
CA TYR A 43 -4.18 13.01 -5.07
C TYR A 43 -4.29 13.63 -3.68
N SER A 44 -5.52 13.83 -3.18
CA SER A 44 -5.76 14.31 -1.81
C SER A 44 -5.30 13.32 -0.74
N THR A 45 -5.21 12.02 -1.08
CA THR A 45 -4.73 10.98 -0.16
C THR A 45 -3.20 10.94 -0.04
N LEU A 46 -2.46 11.45 -1.04
CA LEU A 46 -1.00 11.31 -1.11
C LEU A 46 -0.25 12.01 0.03
N LYS A 47 -0.84 13.07 0.60
CA LYS A 47 -0.28 13.79 1.76
C LYS A 47 -0.10 12.91 3.00
N TRP A 48 -0.94 11.87 3.13
CA TRP A 48 -0.90 10.96 4.28
C TRP A 48 0.22 9.93 4.18
N ILE A 49 0.79 9.71 2.99
CA ILE A 49 1.84 8.71 2.78
C ILE A 49 3.10 9.02 3.59
N SER A 50 3.50 10.29 3.69
CA SER A 50 4.63 10.70 4.54
C SER A 50 4.34 10.46 6.02
N VAL A 51 3.11 10.73 6.46
CA VAL A 51 2.67 10.50 7.84
C VAL A 51 2.68 9.01 8.19
N ILE A 52 2.13 8.15 7.32
CA ILE A 52 2.17 6.70 7.48
C ILE A 52 3.62 6.20 7.54
N ASP A 53 4.50 6.73 6.68
CA ASP A 53 5.92 6.34 6.67
C ASP A 53 6.64 6.65 8.00
N ILE A 54 6.22 7.71 8.71
CA ILE A 54 6.75 8.01 10.05
C ILE A 54 6.44 6.86 11.01
N PHE A 55 5.19 6.40 11.10
CA PHE A 55 4.81 5.27 11.96
C PHE A 55 5.53 3.97 11.57
N VAL A 56 5.74 3.75 10.26
CA VAL A 56 6.51 2.61 9.78
C VAL A 56 7.95 2.67 10.30
N LYS A 57 8.65 3.79 10.07
CA LYS A 57 10.05 4.02 10.45
C LYS A 57 10.29 4.07 11.95
N ALA A 58 9.41 4.74 12.69
CA ALA A 58 9.43 4.82 14.15
C ALA A 58 9.15 3.47 14.82
N LYS A 59 8.73 2.46 14.05
CA LYS A 59 8.34 1.15 14.57
C LYS A 59 7.24 1.25 15.63
N SER A 60 6.35 2.22 15.43
CA SER A 60 5.23 2.52 16.30
C SER A 60 4.34 1.31 16.55
N GLU A 61 3.79 1.27 17.76
CA GLU A 61 2.85 0.24 18.18
C GLU A 61 1.44 0.62 17.71
N VAL A 62 1.00 -0.02 16.63
CA VAL A 62 -0.27 0.25 15.96
C VAL A 62 -1.16 -0.99 15.96
N SER A 63 -2.48 -0.81 15.88
CA SER A 63 -3.41 -1.94 15.83
C SER A 63 -3.29 -2.66 14.48
N LEU A 64 -3.42 -4.00 14.49
CA LEU A 64 -3.42 -4.79 13.25
C LEU A 64 -4.69 -4.57 12.42
N GLU A 65 -5.79 -4.20 13.07
CA GLU A 65 -7.06 -3.88 12.41
C GLU A 65 -6.94 -2.60 11.56
N ASP A 66 -6.34 -1.55 12.13
CA ASP A 66 -6.07 -0.30 11.42
C ASP A 66 -5.08 -0.52 10.26
N VAL A 67 -4.06 -1.37 10.47
CA VAL A 67 -3.11 -1.73 9.41
C VAL A 67 -3.79 -2.50 8.29
N THR A 68 -4.68 -3.45 8.62
CA THR A 68 -5.45 -4.21 7.62
C THR A 68 -6.33 -3.28 6.80
N THR A 69 -7.10 -2.43 7.49
CA THR A 69 -7.97 -1.41 6.87
C THR A 69 -7.18 -0.50 5.93
N LEU A 70 -6.01 -0.03 6.36
CA LEU A 70 -5.16 0.84 5.54
C LEU A 70 -4.58 0.11 4.33
N VAL A 71 -4.20 -1.17 4.47
CA VAL A 71 -3.68 -1.97 3.37
C VAL A 71 -4.77 -2.23 2.33
N GLU A 72 -5.98 -2.60 2.75
CA GLU A 72 -7.12 -2.82 1.87
C GLU A 72 -7.49 -1.53 1.11
N LEU A 73 -7.65 -0.42 1.84
CA LEU A 73 -7.92 0.89 1.25
C LEU A 73 -6.79 1.33 0.30
N GLY A 74 -5.54 1.11 0.68
CA GLY A 74 -4.39 1.47 -0.17
C GLY A 74 -4.33 0.62 -1.44
N LEU A 75 -4.70 -0.66 -1.38
CA LEU A 75 -4.82 -1.53 -2.55
C LEU A 75 -5.96 -1.08 -3.47
N GLU A 76 -7.10 -0.68 -2.91
CA GLU A 76 -8.20 -0.07 -3.66
C GLU A 76 -7.74 1.20 -4.37
N LEU A 77 -7.10 2.13 -3.65
CA LEU A 77 -6.52 3.37 -4.20
C LEU A 77 -5.52 3.09 -5.32
N PHE A 78 -4.66 2.09 -5.14
CA PHE A 78 -3.68 1.67 -6.13
C PHE A 78 -4.36 1.15 -7.41
N LEU A 79 -5.39 0.31 -7.26
CA LEU A 79 -6.11 -0.28 -8.40
C LEU A 79 -7.02 0.74 -9.09
N ALA A 80 -7.66 1.65 -8.37
CA ALA A 80 -8.45 2.74 -8.94
C ALA A 80 -7.60 3.74 -9.74
N SER A 81 -6.27 3.75 -9.54
CA SER A 81 -5.33 4.70 -10.12
C SER A 81 -4.61 4.19 -11.38
N GLN A 82 -5.18 3.27 -12.17
CA GLN A 82 -4.48 2.63 -13.30
C GLN A 82 -3.83 3.59 -14.32
N ASN A 83 -4.41 4.78 -14.50
CA ASN A 83 -3.91 5.82 -15.40
C ASN A 83 -3.11 6.93 -14.69
N LYS A 84 -2.81 6.76 -13.40
CA LYS A 84 -2.11 7.72 -12.54
C LYS A 84 -0.88 7.08 -11.92
N LEU A 85 0.13 6.83 -12.76
CA LEU A 85 1.32 6.05 -12.36
C LEU A 85 2.03 6.66 -11.16
N TYR A 86 2.06 7.99 -11.05
CA TYR A 86 2.63 8.65 -9.87
C TYR A 86 1.90 8.24 -8.58
N ALA A 87 0.56 8.25 -8.57
CA ALA A 87 -0.21 7.84 -7.41
C ALA A 87 0.01 6.35 -7.08
N GLN A 88 0.01 5.48 -8.10
CA GLN A 88 0.31 4.05 -7.94
C GLN A 88 1.71 3.81 -7.37
N VAL A 89 2.73 4.51 -7.84
CA VAL A 89 4.10 4.41 -7.31
C VAL A 89 4.14 4.81 -5.84
N ARG A 90 3.48 5.92 -5.47
CA ARG A 90 3.49 6.43 -4.11
C ARG A 90 2.79 5.47 -3.15
N TRP A 91 1.58 5.02 -3.49
CA TRP A 91 0.81 4.06 -2.70
C TRP A 91 1.46 2.68 -2.66
N GLY A 92 1.90 2.15 -3.79
CA GLY A 92 2.55 0.84 -3.88
C GLY A 92 3.81 0.76 -3.01
N ASN A 93 4.64 1.81 -2.98
CA ASN A 93 5.85 1.83 -2.15
C ASN A 93 5.56 1.83 -0.64
N ILE A 94 4.49 2.51 -0.19
CA ILE A 94 4.13 2.46 1.24
C ILE A 94 3.44 1.15 1.59
N LEU A 95 2.63 0.59 0.70
CA LEU A 95 2.02 -0.74 0.87
C LEU A 95 3.06 -1.83 1.00
N VAL A 96 4.08 -1.87 0.13
CA VAL A 96 5.20 -2.83 0.25
C VAL A 96 5.85 -2.75 1.63
N ARG A 97 6.09 -1.54 2.15
CA ARG A 97 6.67 -1.35 3.49
C ARG A 97 5.75 -1.85 4.60
N LEU A 98 4.45 -1.55 4.54
CA LEU A 98 3.45 -2.04 5.50
C LEU A 98 3.36 -3.57 5.47
N LEU A 99 3.26 -4.17 4.28
CA LEU A 99 3.17 -5.62 4.08
C LEU A 99 4.44 -6.34 4.55
N ASN A 100 5.63 -5.76 4.33
CA ASN A 100 6.88 -6.34 4.80
C ASN A 100 7.00 -6.29 6.33
N LYS A 101 6.54 -5.20 6.95
CA LYS A 101 6.59 -5.01 8.41
C LYS A 101 5.53 -5.83 9.16
N HIS A 102 4.29 -5.82 8.69
CA HIS A 102 3.14 -6.38 9.41
C HIS A 102 2.57 -7.65 8.77
N GLY A 103 2.87 -7.94 7.52
CA GLY A 103 2.13 -8.93 6.73
C GLY A 103 2.22 -10.37 7.21
N LYS A 104 3.11 -10.73 8.15
CA LYS A 104 3.07 -12.08 8.78
C LYS A 104 1.89 -12.24 9.75
N LYS A 105 1.35 -11.12 10.25
CA LYS A 105 0.26 -11.06 11.23
C LYS A 105 -1.09 -10.68 10.61
N LEU A 106 -1.10 -10.32 9.34
CA LEU A 106 -2.32 -9.94 8.62
C LEU A 106 -2.97 -11.19 8.02
N SER A 107 -4.29 -11.20 7.98
CA SER A 107 -5.09 -12.27 7.38
C SER A 107 -6.20 -11.64 6.54
N PHE A 108 -5.98 -11.56 5.23
CA PHE A 108 -6.95 -11.05 4.26
C PHE A 108 -6.66 -11.69 2.90
N LYS A 109 -7.58 -11.54 1.94
CA LYS A 109 -7.43 -12.10 0.58
C LYS A 109 -7.31 -10.99 -0.44
N VAL A 110 -6.43 -11.17 -1.42
CA VAL A 110 -6.22 -10.22 -2.51
C VAL A 110 -6.32 -10.97 -3.84
N GLN A 111 -7.08 -10.43 -4.79
CA GLN A 111 -7.15 -10.98 -6.13
C GLN A 111 -5.88 -10.66 -6.91
N TRP A 112 -5.32 -11.67 -7.59
CA TRP A 112 -4.09 -11.50 -8.37
C TRP A 112 -4.35 -10.80 -9.73
N ARG A 113 -5.53 -11.02 -10.31
CA ARG A 113 -5.89 -10.59 -11.67
C ARG A 113 -5.75 -9.08 -11.89
N PRO A 114 -6.22 -8.18 -11.00
CA PRO A 114 -6.09 -6.74 -11.21
C PRO A 114 -4.62 -6.25 -11.32
N PHE A 115 -3.68 -6.92 -10.64
CA PHE A 115 -2.25 -6.60 -10.80
C PHE A 115 -1.70 -7.05 -12.13
N TYR A 116 -2.10 -8.25 -12.60
CA TYR A 116 -1.75 -8.74 -13.92
C TYR A 116 -2.27 -7.79 -15.00
N ASP A 117 -3.55 -7.41 -14.92
CA ASP A 117 -4.14 -6.46 -15.86
C ASP A 117 -3.38 -5.13 -15.83
N THR A 118 -3.02 -4.61 -14.66
CA THR A 118 -2.20 -3.38 -14.54
C THR A 118 -0.85 -3.52 -15.25
N LEU A 119 -0.14 -4.63 -15.07
CA LEU A 119 1.12 -4.88 -15.76
C LEU A 119 0.94 -4.95 -17.27
N MET A 120 -0.05 -5.71 -17.73
CA MET A 120 -0.32 -5.90 -19.15
C MET A 120 -0.66 -4.57 -19.83
N HIS A 121 -1.65 -3.85 -19.30
CA HIS A 121 -2.14 -2.61 -19.88
C HIS A 121 -1.08 -1.50 -19.88
N THR A 122 -0.32 -1.34 -18.79
CA THR A 122 0.63 -0.23 -18.66
C THR A 122 2.01 -0.49 -19.28
N HIS A 123 2.52 -1.73 -19.21
CA HIS A 123 3.91 -2.03 -19.57
C HIS A 123 4.09 -2.95 -20.77
N PHE A 124 3.13 -3.82 -21.06
CA PHE A 124 3.23 -4.78 -22.17
C PHE A 124 2.39 -4.43 -23.39
N THR A 125 1.46 -3.47 -23.29
CA THR A 125 0.84 -2.84 -24.46
C THR A 125 1.73 -1.74 -25.04
N ARG A 126 1.65 -1.53 -26.37
CA ARG A 126 2.25 -0.36 -27.04
C ARG A 126 1.54 0.92 -26.59
N ASN A 127 1.91 1.41 -25.42
CA ASN A 127 1.43 2.65 -24.85
C ASN A 127 2.57 3.67 -24.86
N THR A 128 2.48 4.66 -25.72
CA THR A 128 3.36 5.84 -25.77
C THR A 128 2.75 6.96 -24.93
N GLY A 129 2.32 6.64 -23.71
CA GLY A 129 1.74 7.63 -22.81
C GLY A 129 2.72 8.78 -22.56
N PRO A 130 2.20 9.97 -22.19
CA PRO A 130 3.02 11.16 -21.91
C PRO A 130 3.91 11.01 -20.66
N GLU A 131 3.70 9.93 -19.91
CA GLU A 131 4.46 9.50 -18.74
C GLU A 131 5.94 9.27 -19.09
N GLY A 132 6.83 10.04 -18.47
CA GLY A 132 8.27 9.94 -18.69
C GLY A 132 8.85 8.55 -18.34
N TRP A 133 9.88 8.13 -19.09
CA TRP A 133 10.49 6.79 -18.97
C TRP A 133 10.86 6.40 -17.53
N ARG A 134 11.40 7.35 -16.74
CA ARG A 134 11.83 7.13 -15.36
C ARG A 134 10.66 6.79 -14.44
N LEU A 135 9.49 7.41 -14.65
CA LEU A 135 8.30 7.14 -13.86
C LEU A 135 7.72 5.78 -14.22
N ARG A 136 7.70 5.42 -15.50
CA ARG A 136 7.31 4.07 -15.94
C ARG A 136 8.19 2.97 -15.36
N GLN A 137 9.52 3.15 -15.38
CA GLN A 137 10.43 2.18 -14.77
C GLN A 137 10.14 2.00 -13.27
N ARG A 138 10.04 3.10 -12.53
CA ARG A 138 9.70 3.06 -11.09
C ARG A 138 8.34 2.41 -10.86
N HIS A 139 7.36 2.69 -11.70
CA HIS A 139 6.05 2.06 -11.63
C HIS A 139 6.14 0.55 -11.80
N PHE A 140 6.88 0.07 -12.79
CA PHE A 140 7.10 -1.36 -13.00
C PHE A 140 7.78 -2.03 -11.79
N GLU A 141 8.85 -1.42 -11.25
CA GLU A 141 9.53 -1.90 -10.05
C GLU A 141 8.60 -1.94 -8.83
N THR A 142 7.77 -0.91 -8.64
CA THR A 142 6.80 -0.84 -7.54
C THR A 142 5.72 -1.91 -7.69
N VAL A 143 5.10 -2.06 -8.87
CA VAL A 143 4.04 -3.06 -9.11
C VAL A 143 4.57 -4.47 -8.89
N THR A 144 5.75 -4.79 -9.46
CA THR A 144 6.37 -6.12 -9.30
C THR A 144 6.77 -6.40 -7.85
N SER A 145 7.21 -5.39 -7.10
CA SER A 145 7.46 -5.52 -5.65
C SER A 145 6.17 -5.75 -4.86
N LEU A 146 5.11 -4.98 -5.16
CA LEU A 146 3.80 -5.11 -4.53
C LEU A 146 3.19 -6.49 -4.77
N VAL A 147 3.20 -6.99 -6.01
CA VAL A 147 2.73 -8.34 -6.36
C VAL A 147 3.46 -9.41 -5.54
N ARG A 148 4.80 -9.30 -5.43
CA ARG A 148 5.59 -10.23 -4.60
C ARG A 148 5.18 -10.19 -3.13
N SER A 149 4.98 -9.00 -2.56
CA SER A 149 4.51 -8.83 -1.17
C SER A 149 3.08 -9.33 -0.96
N CYS A 150 2.21 -9.21 -1.98
CA CYS A 150 0.82 -9.64 -1.94
C CYS A 150 0.61 -11.14 -2.19
N ARG A 151 1.57 -11.83 -2.83
CA ARG A 151 1.42 -13.23 -3.30
C ARG A 151 0.91 -14.21 -2.24
N LYS A 152 1.32 -14.06 -0.99
CA LYS A 152 0.88 -14.94 0.12
C LYS A 152 -0.59 -14.77 0.52
N PHE A 153 -1.23 -13.68 0.08
CA PHE A 153 -2.64 -13.37 0.33
C PHE A 153 -3.54 -13.74 -0.85
N PHE A 154 -2.98 -14.31 -1.93
CA PHE A 154 -3.77 -14.74 -3.08
C PHE A 154 -4.66 -15.95 -2.73
N PRO A 155 -5.85 -16.05 -3.33
CA PRO A 155 -6.77 -17.17 -3.06
C PRO A 155 -6.15 -18.50 -3.49
N ALA A 156 -6.50 -19.59 -2.81
CA ALA A 156 -6.07 -20.93 -3.23
C ALA A 156 -6.50 -21.21 -4.69
N GLY A 157 -5.63 -21.87 -5.47
CA GLY A 157 -5.88 -22.11 -6.90
C GLY A 157 -5.37 -21.01 -7.83
N PHE A 158 -4.90 -19.86 -7.31
CA PHE A 158 -4.37 -18.78 -8.16
C PHE A 158 -3.24 -19.23 -9.09
N ALA A 159 -2.42 -20.20 -8.66
CA ALA A 159 -1.30 -20.69 -9.47
C ALA A 159 -1.79 -21.39 -10.74
N SER A 160 -2.83 -22.23 -10.66
CA SER A 160 -3.39 -22.89 -11.85
C SER A 160 -4.05 -21.89 -12.79
N GLU A 161 -4.74 -20.87 -12.26
CA GLU A 161 -5.35 -19.80 -13.07
C GLU A 161 -4.28 -18.99 -13.82
N ILE A 162 -3.19 -18.63 -13.14
CA ILE A 162 -2.05 -17.95 -13.78
C ILE A 162 -1.47 -18.82 -14.89
N TRP A 163 -1.22 -20.11 -14.62
CA TRP A 163 -0.67 -21.01 -15.64
C TRP A 163 -1.58 -21.19 -16.85
N SER A 164 -2.91 -21.17 -16.67
CA SER A 164 -3.84 -21.22 -17.80
C SER A 164 -3.83 -19.96 -18.65
N GLU A 165 -3.53 -18.79 -18.07
CA GLU A 165 -3.44 -17.53 -18.81
C GLU A 165 -2.22 -17.47 -19.74
N PHE A 166 -1.14 -18.16 -19.39
CA PHE A 166 0.13 -18.15 -20.13
C PHE A 166 0.33 -19.36 -21.07
N ARG A 167 -0.66 -20.25 -21.17
CA ARG A 167 -0.61 -21.40 -22.08
C ARG A 167 -1.11 -21.02 -23.46
#